data_AF-A0A1V4WMF3-F1
#
_entry.id   AF-A0A1V4WMF3-F1
#
_cell.length_a   1.000
_cell.length_b   1.000
_cell.length_c   1.000
_cell.angle_alpha   90.00
_cell.angle_beta   90.00
_cell.angle_gamma   90.00
#
_symmetry.space_group_name_H-M   'P 1'
#
loop_
_entity.id
_entity.type
_entity.pdbx_description
1 polymer ?
#
loop_
_entity_poly.entity_id
_entity_poly.type
_entity_poly.pdbx_seq_one_letter_code
_entity_poly.pdbx_strand_id
1 'polypeptide(L)'
;MLLDAGADINGLNEDEETPLHVACTRGYTAIVRLLLDRGADVNIRDALEETALDKILRWPIDQHSREEILDLFRQYAPEAVMEAYCSPELRVG
;
A
#
# COMPACT_ATOMS: atom_id res chain seq x y z
N MET A 1 17.22 14.16 -3.44
CA MET A 1 15.83 13.81 -3.05
C MET A 1 15.88 13.20 -1.65
N LEU A 2 14.79 13.21 -0.85
CA LEU A 2 14.84 12.69 0.54
C LEU A 2 15.24 11.19 0.61
N LEU A 3 14.96 10.42 -0.44
CA LEU A 3 15.38 9.02 -0.57
C LEU A 3 16.91 8.84 -0.74
N ASP A 4 17.65 9.86 -1.20
CA ASP A 4 19.12 9.82 -1.27
C ASP A 4 19.77 10.10 0.09
N ALA A 5 18.99 10.51 1.09
CA ALA A 5 19.47 10.85 2.43
C ALA A 5 19.47 9.67 3.41
N GLY A 6 19.23 8.44 2.94
CA GLY A 6 19.15 7.24 3.80
C GLY A 6 17.83 7.12 4.57
N ALA A 7 16.76 7.74 4.07
CA ALA A 7 15.42 7.53 4.62
C ALA A 7 15.03 6.05 4.46
N ASP A 8 14.63 5.43 5.56
CA ASP A 8 14.13 4.05 5.54
C ASP A 8 12.83 3.98 4.75
N ILE A 9 12.83 3.19 3.68
CA ILE A 9 11.69 3.02 2.80
C ILE A 9 10.51 2.34 3.49
N ASN A 10 10.80 1.57 4.54
CA ASN A 10 9.83 0.87 5.37
C ASN A 10 9.69 1.52 6.76
N GLY A 11 10.18 2.76 6.92
CA GLY A 11 10.12 3.48 8.18
C GLY A 11 8.68 3.64 8.68
N LEU A 12 8.43 3.22 9.91
CA LEU A 12 7.11 3.27 10.53
C LEU A 12 6.85 4.64 11.15
N ASN A 13 5.62 5.15 10.99
CA ASN A 13 5.15 6.33 11.72
C ASN A 13 4.59 5.93 13.11
N GLU A 14 3.95 6.88 13.80
CA GLU A 14 3.34 6.65 15.13
C GLU A 14 2.18 5.64 15.10
N ASP A 15 1.55 5.45 13.95
CA ASP A 15 0.46 4.49 13.71
C ASP A 15 0.96 3.15 13.13
N GLU A 16 2.28 2.92 13.17
CA GLU A 16 2.96 1.77 12.56
C GLU A 16 2.74 1.67 11.03
N GLU A 17 2.37 2.78 10.39
CA GLU A 17 2.18 2.84 8.95
C GLU A 17 3.52 3.08 8.25
N THR A 18 3.77 2.31 7.20
CA THR A 18 4.87 2.58 6.26
C THR A 18 4.53 3.74 5.32
N PRO A 19 5.51 4.34 4.63
CA PRO A 19 5.24 5.36 3.61
C PRO A 19 4.29 4.85 2.50
N LEU A 20 4.28 3.54 2.26
CA LEU A 20 3.39 2.91 1.30
C LEU A 20 1.92 2.93 1.75
N HIS A 21 1.63 2.69 3.04
CA HIS A 21 0.27 2.81 3.60
C HIS A 21 -0.28 4.22 3.41
N VAL A 22 0.53 5.24 3.73
CA VAL A 22 0.15 6.65 3.59
C VAL A 22 -0.08 7.03 2.12
N ALA A 23 0.79 6.57 1.21
CA ALA A 23 0.62 6.83 -0.22
C ALA A 23 -0.66 6.18 -0.77
N CYS A 24 -0.98 4.97 -0.31
CA CYS A 24 -2.17 4.21 -0.69
C CYS A 24 -3.47 4.83 -0.17
N THR A 25 -3.53 5.20 1.10
CA THR A 25 -4.69 5.90 1.71
C THR A 25 -4.99 7.25 1.05
N ARG A 26 -3.96 7.93 0.54
CA ARG A 26 -4.09 9.22 -0.15
C ARG A 26 -4.30 9.09 -1.66
N GLY A 27 -4.17 7.91 -2.24
CA GLY A 27 -4.24 7.70 -3.69
C GLY A 27 -3.08 8.31 -4.48
N TYR A 28 -1.90 8.46 -3.86
CA TYR A 28 -0.71 9.06 -4.47
C TYR A 28 0.05 8.06 -5.35
N THR A 29 -0.50 7.74 -6.51
CA THR A 29 0.00 6.71 -7.44
C THR A 29 1.46 6.89 -7.83
N ALA A 30 1.90 8.13 -8.06
CA ALA A 30 3.30 8.43 -8.36
C ALA A 30 4.27 8.09 -7.22
N ILE A 31 3.84 8.27 -5.96
CA ILE A 31 4.62 7.91 -4.77
C ILE A 31 4.59 6.40 -4.57
N VAL A 32 3.44 5.76 -4.75
CA VAL A 32 3.31 4.30 -4.69
C VAL A 32 4.26 3.62 -5.68
N ARG A 33 4.27 4.06 -6.95
CA ARG A 33 5.21 3.54 -7.95
C ARG A 33 6.65 3.71 -7.53
N LEU A 34 7.02 4.90 -7.04
CA LEU A 34 8.39 5.17 -6.59
C LEU A 34 8.81 4.27 -5.42
N LEU A 35 7.92 4.00 -4.48
CA LEU A 35 8.18 3.11 -3.35
C LEU A 35 8.34 1.66 -3.80
N LEU A 36 7.44 1.17 -4.66
CA LEU A 36 7.52 -0.18 -5.24
C LEU A 36 8.79 -0.37 -6.09
N ASP A 37 9.15 0.62 -6.91
CA ASP A 37 10.39 0.62 -7.71
C ASP A 37 11.65 0.50 -6.84
N ARG A 38 11.57 0.93 -5.59
CA ARG A 38 12.67 0.91 -4.62
C ARG A 38 12.62 -0.29 -3.68
N GLY A 39 11.69 -1.23 -3.91
CA GLY A 39 11.55 -2.45 -3.13
C GLY A 39 10.94 -2.22 -1.75
N ALA A 40 10.01 -1.27 -1.63
CA ALA A 40 9.19 -1.14 -0.42
C ALA A 40 8.49 -2.46 -0.12
N ASP A 41 8.47 -2.85 1.16
CA ASP A 41 7.81 -4.07 1.58
C ASP A 41 6.29 -3.82 1.68
N VAL A 42 5.55 -4.56 0.87
CA VAL A 42 4.09 -4.46 0.76
C VAL A 42 3.35 -5.30 1.81
N ASN A 43 4.05 -6.22 2.48
CA ASN A 43 3.48 -7.16 3.45
C ASN A 43 3.55 -6.64 4.89
N ILE A 44 4.18 -5.49 5.11
CA ILE A 44 4.19 -4.84 6.41
C ILE A 44 2.75 -4.47 6.78
N ARG A 45 2.40 -4.78 8.02
CA ARG A 45 1.11 -4.46 8.62
C ARG A 45 1.26 -3.27 9.55
N ASP A 46 0.27 -2.40 9.54
CA ASP A 46 0.15 -1.29 10.48
C ASP A 46 -0.42 -1.74 11.84
N ALA A 47 -0.68 -0.79 12.74
CA ALA A 47 -1.22 -1.06 14.06
C ALA A 47 -2.65 -1.67 14.04
N LEU A 48 -3.32 -1.65 12.90
CA LEU A 48 -4.63 -2.28 12.67
C LEU A 48 -4.50 -3.66 12.01
N GLU A 49 -3.29 -4.20 11.93
CA GLU A 49 -2.93 -5.42 11.20
C GLU A 49 -3.25 -5.35 9.68
N GLU A 50 -3.39 -4.14 9.13
CA GLU A 50 -3.72 -3.91 7.72
C GLU A 50 -2.46 -3.70 6.90
N THR A 51 -2.42 -4.27 5.70
CA THR A 51 -1.38 -3.96 4.71
C THR A 51 -1.71 -2.67 3.94
N ALA A 52 -0.73 -2.15 3.19
CA ALA A 52 -0.96 -1.00 2.33
C ALA A 52 -2.08 -1.22 1.30
N LEU A 53 -2.31 -2.47 0.89
CA LEU A 53 -3.39 -2.84 -0.01
C LEU A 53 -4.75 -2.84 0.69
N ASP A 54 -4.83 -3.34 1.92
CA ASP A 54 -6.06 -3.36 2.73
C ASP A 54 -6.60 -1.94 2.96
N LYS A 55 -5.70 -0.98 3.18
CA LYS A 55 -6.06 0.44 3.28
C LYS A 55 -6.84 0.96 2.07
N ILE A 56 -6.46 0.54 0.85
CA ILE A 56 -7.09 0.99 -0.41
C ILE A 56 -8.51 0.46 -0.54
N LEU A 57 -8.74 -0.76 -0.04
CA LEU A 57 -10.05 -1.40 -0.04
C LEU A 57 -10.97 -0.76 1.00
N ARG A 58 -10.41 -0.34 2.14
CA ARG A 58 -11.16 0.27 3.24
C ARG A 58 -11.48 1.75 3.04
N TRP A 59 -10.55 2.53 2.48
CA TRP A 59 -10.73 3.98 2.35
C TRP A 59 -11.37 4.39 1.00
N PRO A 60 -12.30 5.36 1.00
CA PRO A 60 -12.82 5.92 -0.23
C PRO A 60 -11.77 6.82 -0.89
N ILE A 61 -10.97 6.23 -1.78
CA ILE A 61 -10.13 6.95 -2.73
C ILE A 61 -10.80 7.02 -4.12
N ASP A 62 -10.29 7.89 -4.98
CA ASP A 62 -10.73 8.00 -6.36
C ASP A 62 -10.58 6.67 -7.12
N GLN A 63 -11.58 6.32 -7.95
CA GLN A 63 -11.58 5.08 -8.71
C GLN A 63 -10.33 4.95 -9.60
N HIS A 64 -9.91 6.05 -10.24
CA HIS A 64 -8.74 6.05 -11.12
C HIS A 64 -7.45 5.71 -10.35
N SER A 65 -7.21 6.37 -9.21
CA SER A 65 -6.07 6.08 -8.36
C SER A 65 -6.11 4.66 -7.81
N ARG A 66 -7.29 4.16 -7.45
CA ARG A 66 -7.47 2.76 -7.02
C ARG A 66 -7.02 1.79 -8.11
N GLU A 67 -7.54 1.95 -9.32
CA GLU A 67 -7.21 1.06 -10.43
C GLU A 67 -5.72 1.12 -10.78
N GLU A 68 -5.13 2.32 -10.81
CA GLU A 68 -3.70 2.49 -11.09
C GLU A 68 -2.83 1.87 -9.99
N ILE A 69 -3.16 2.07 -8.71
CA ILE A 69 -2.41 1.43 -7.62
C ILE A 69 -2.55 -0.10 -7.69
N LEU A 70 -3.75 -0.63 -7.93
CA LEU A 70 -3.94 -2.07 -8.07
C LEU A 70 -3.13 -2.65 -9.22
N ASP A 71 -3.03 -1.93 -10.35
CA ASP A 71 -2.22 -2.34 -11.49
C ASP A 71 -0.72 -2.36 -11.14
N LEU A 72 -0.24 -1.33 -10.42
CA LEU A 72 1.13 -1.29 -9.90
C LEU A 72 1.41 -2.47 -8.95
N PHE A 73 0.52 -2.76 -8.01
CA PHE A 73 0.70 -3.92 -7.12
C PHE A 73 0.68 -5.24 -7.89
N ARG A 74 -0.16 -5.41 -8.91
CA ARG A 74 -0.12 -6.61 -9.78
C ARG A 74 1.19 -6.75 -10.52
N GLN A 75 1.79 -5.65 -10.94
CA GLN A 75 3.05 -5.64 -11.67
C GLN A 75 4.26 -5.94 -10.76
N TYR A 76 4.31 -5.34 -9.56
CA TYR A 76 5.48 -5.39 -8.68
C TYR A 76 5.36 -6.40 -7.53
N ALA A 77 4.14 -6.69 -7.06
CA ALA A 77 3.88 -7.59 -5.93
C ALA A 77 2.54 -8.36 -6.08
N PRO A 78 2.41 -9.26 -7.08
CA PRO A 78 1.16 -9.95 -7.39
C PRO A 78 0.67 -10.88 -6.26
N GLU A 79 1.57 -11.38 -5.42
CA GLU A 79 1.23 -12.28 -4.30
C GLU A 79 0.38 -11.56 -3.24
N ALA A 80 0.74 -10.32 -2.89
CA ALA A 80 -0.01 -9.50 -1.94
C ALA A 80 -1.43 -9.19 -2.45
N VAL A 81 -1.59 -9.04 -3.78
CA VAL A 81 -2.89 -8.81 -4.41
C VAL A 81 -3.79 -10.04 -4.27
N MET A 82 -3.25 -11.24 -4.45
CA MET A 82 -4.05 -12.46 -4.34
C MET A 82 -4.54 -12.70 -2.92
N GLU A 83 -3.78 -12.37 -1.88
CA GLU A 83 -4.22 -12.50 -0.49
C GLU A 83 -5.40 -11.58 -0.16
N ALA A 84 -5.34 -10.31 -0.58
CA ALA A 84 -6.42 -9.34 -0.30
C ALA A 84 -7.76 -9.71 -0.97
N TYR A 85 -7.73 -10.38 -2.14
CA TYR A 85 -8.94 -10.87 -2.82
C TYR A 85 -9.36 -12.29 -2.38
N CYS A 86 -8.52 -13.02 -1.64
CA CYS A 86 -8.82 -14.36 -1.15
C CYS A 86 -9.47 -14.35 0.24
N SER A 87 -9.33 -13.26 1.00
CA SER A 87 -9.98 -13.07 2.30
C SER A 87 -11.51 -12.89 2.14
N PRO A 88 -12.35 -13.88 2.52
CA PRO A 88 -13.81 -13.79 2.41
C PRO A 88 -14.45 -12.85 3.43
N GLU A 89 -13.63 -12.15 4.23
CA GLU A 89 -14.03 -11.43 5.43
C GLU A 89 -14.65 -10.05 5.14
N LEU A 90 -14.60 -9.57 3.89
CA LEU A 90 -15.42 -8.43 3.44
C LEU A 90 -16.87 -8.80 3.08
N ARG A 91 -17.36 -9.98 3.48
CA ARG A 91 -18.78 -10.39 3.37
C ARG A 91 -19.46 -10.58 4.72
N VAL A 92 -19.34 -9.60 5.63
CA VAL A 92 -20.26 -9.48 6.76
C VAL A 92 -20.60 -8.01 7.00
N GLY A 93 -21.85 -7.63 6.73
CA GLY A 93 -22.44 -6.33 7.08
C GLY A 93 -23.36 -5.77 6.01
#